data_AF-A0A1X1YPW9-F1
#
_entry.id   AF-A0A1X1YPW9-F1
#
_cell.length_a   1.000
_cell.length_b   1.000
_cell.length_c   1.000
_cell.angle_alpha   90.00
_cell.angle_beta   90.00
_cell.angle_gamma   90.00
#
_symmetry.space_group_name_H-M   'P 1'
#
loop_
_entity.id
_entity.type
_entity.pdbx_description
1 polymer ?
#
loop_
_entity_poly.entity_id
_entity_poly.type
_entity_poly.pdbx_seq_one_letter_code
_entity_poly.pdbx_strand_id
1 'polypeptide(L)'
;MPNVLIRDVPVDDLDQIRSAAAARGVSLQAYLLEAMHAQAAHLRRRAALDRTAARLAQQPAVDEQDRTAVLDAIDEAHADRGEQLSGPT
;
A
#
# COMPACT_ATOMS: atom_id res chain seq x y z
N MET A 1 3.35 -2.67 25.03
CA MET A 1 3.78 -2.14 23.71
C MET A 1 5.28 -1.91 23.78
N PRO A 2 6.07 -2.30 22.76
CA PRO A 2 7.49 -1.97 22.72
C PRO A 2 7.67 -0.48 22.50
N ASN A 3 8.59 0.13 23.25
CA ASN A 3 9.01 1.52 23.05
C ASN A 3 10.32 1.53 22.26
N VAL A 4 10.45 2.49 21.34
CA VAL A 4 11.67 2.68 20.54
C VAL A 4 12.26 4.04 20.88
N LEU A 5 13.54 4.08 21.19
CA LEU A 5 14.31 5.30 21.39
C LEU A 5 15.26 5.49 20.21
N ILE A 6 15.08 6.59 19.48
CA ILE A 6 15.98 6.98 18.39
C ILE A 6 16.94 8.02 18.96
N ARG A 7 18.24 7.73 18.89
CA ARG A 7 19.31 8.61 19.39
C ARG A 7 20.06 9.22 18.21
N ASP A 8 20.77 10.30 18.50
CA ASP A 8 21.70 10.94 17.56
C ASP A 8 21.03 11.37 16.24
N VAL A 9 19.75 11.78 16.31
CA VAL A 9 19.03 12.33 15.17
C VAL A 9 19.65 13.69 14.83
N PRO A 10 20.10 13.91 13.58
CA PRO A 10 20.56 15.22 13.15
C PRO A 10 19.51 16.30 13.44
N VAL A 11 19.97 17.45 13.95
CA VAL A 11 19.06 18.52 14.40
C VAL A 11 18.20 19.02 13.24
N ASP A 12 18.79 19.18 12.06
CA ASP A 12 18.09 19.66 10.86
C ASP A 12 16.96 18.70 10.45
N ASP A 13 17.20 17.38 10.50
CA ASP A 13 16.19 16.37 10.20
C ASP A 13 15.06 16.40 11.23
N LEU A 14 15.41 16.51 12.52
CA LEU A 14 14.43 16.55 13.61
C LEU A 14 13.51 17.77 13.48
N ASP A 15 14.07 18.94 13.16
CA ASP A 15 13.31 20.17 13.00
C ASP A 15 12.42 20.14 11.75
N GLN A 16 12.87 19.51 10.66
CA GLN A 16 12.05 19.28 9.48
C GLN A 16 10.84 18.38 9.81
N ILE A 17 11.06 17.28 10.55
CA ILE A 17 9.98 16.36 10.93
C ILE A 17 9.00 17.04 11.90
N ARG A 18 9.51 17.84 12.86
CA ARG A 18 8.66 18.63 13.76
C ARG A 18 7.80 19.62 13.00
N SER A 19 8.37 20.31 12.02
CA SER A 19 7.64 21.25 11.17
C SER A 19 6.55 20.55 10.38
N ALA A 20 6.83 19.36 9.83
CA ALA A 20 5.84 18.55 9.12
C ALA A 20 4.70 18.06 10.03
N ALA A 21 5.01 17.64 11.26
CA ALA A 21 4.00 17.25 12.26
C ALA A 21 3.12 18.44 12.64
N ALA A 22 3.72 19.61 12.90
CA ALA A 22 3.01 20.84 13.24
C ALA A 22 2.09 21.31 12.09
N ALA A 23 2.55 21.25 10.84
CA ALA A 23 1.74 21.59 9.66
C ALA A 23 0.50 20.70 9.51
N ARG A 24 0.54 19.46 10.04
CA ARG A 24 -0.59 18.53 10.07
C ARG A 24 -1.41 18.59 11.36
N GLY A 25 -1.04 19.47 12.30
CA GLY A 25 -1.74 19.62 13.59
C GLY A 25 -1.62 18.43 14.52
N VAL A 26 -0.59 17.59 14.36
CA VAL A 26 -0.39 16.36 15.15
C VAL A 26 0.90 16.43 15.98
N SER A 27 0.98 15.62 17.03
CA SER A 27 2.23 15.50 17.79
C SER A 27 3.32 14.80 16.97
N LEU A 28 4.59 15.09 17.26
CA LEU A 28 5.73 14.42 16.63
C LEU A 28 5.63 12.89 16.76
N GLN A 29 5.22 12.39 17.92
CA GLN A 29 5.06 10.96 18.17
C GLN A 29 3.97 10.35 17.30
N ALA A 30 2.80 11.00 17.18
CA ALA A 30 1.72 10.53 16.32
C ALA A 30 2.14 10.52 14.85
N TYR A 31 2.82 11.58 14.41
CA TYR A 31 3.37 11.68 13.05
C TYR A 31 4.36 10.54 12.73
N LEU A 32 5.30 10.27 13.63
CA LEU A 32 6.27 9.18 13.46
C LEU A 32 5.61 7.82 13.47
N LEU A 33 4.61 7.60 14.34
CA LEU A 33 3.84 6.35 14.38
C LEU A 33 3.12 6.09 13.06
N GLU A 34 2.46 7.12 12.50
CA GLU A 34 1.80 7.03 11.20
C GLU A 34 2.80 6.73 10.07
N ALA A 35 3.93 7.42 10.04
CA ALA A 35 4.98 7.18 9.06
C ALA A 35 5.52 5.74 9.15
N MET A 36 5.75 5.23 10.36
CA MET A 36 6.16 3.85 10.59
C MET A 36 5.10 2.85 10.11
N HIS A 37 3.82 3.11 10.38
CA HIS A 37 2.72 2.26 9.91
C HIS A 37 2.63 2.22 8.39
N ALA A 38 2.76 3.37 7.73
CA ALA A 38 2.77 3.47 6.28
C ALA A 38 3.94 2.67 5.69
N GLN A 39 5.14 2.82 6.25
CA GLN A 39 6.33 2.08 5.80
C GLN A 39 6.19 0.58 6.03
N ALA A 40 5.69 0.16 7.20
CA ALA A 40 5.45 -1.25 7.49
C ALA A 40 4.41 -1.86 6.54
N ALA A 41 3.34 -1.13 6.21
CA ALA A 41 2.36 -1.57 5.24
C ALA A 41 2.97 -1.70 3.84
N HIS A 42 3.79 -0.75 3.42
CA HIS A 42 4.52 -0.82 2.15
C HIS A 42 5.43 -2.05 2.08
N LEU A 43 6.26 -2.28 3.10
CA LEU A 43 7.16 -3.43 3.17
C LEU A 43 6.40 -4.76 3.16
N ARG A 44 5.27 -4.85 3.88
CA ARG A 44 4.41 -6.06 3.85
C ARG A 44 3.84 -6.33 2.46
N ARG A 45 3.36 -5.28 1.76
CA ARG A 45 2.88 -5.43 0.38
C ARG A 45 4.00 -5.88 -0.53
N ARG A 46 5.19 -5.29 -0.40
CA ARG A 46 6.36 -5.66 -1.20
C ARG A 46 6.74 -7.12 -0.99
N ALA A 47 6.85 -7.57 0.26
CA ALA A 47 7.15 -8.95 0.59
C ALA A 47 6.08 -9.94 0.07
N ALA A 48 4.80 -9.53 0.03
CA ALA A 48 3.75 -10.34 -0.57
C ALA A 48 3.93 -10.46 -2.10
N LEU A 49 4.25 -9.35 -2.78
CA LEU A 49 4.54 -9.35 -4.21
C LEU A 49 5.77 -10.18 -4.54
N ASP A 50 6.85 -10.06 -3.77
CA ASP A 50 8.08 -10.83 -4.00
C ASP A 50 7.83 -12.34 -3.82
N ARG A 51 7.03 -12.74 -2.83
CA ARG A 51 6.59 -14.15 -2.68
C ARG A 51 5.74 -14.63 -3.85
N THR A 52 4.80 -13.82 -4.32
CA THR A 52 3.99 -14.16 -5.48
C THR A 52 4.84 -14.28 -6.74
N ALA A 53 5.79 -13.35 -6.96
CA ALA A 53 6.71 -13.39 -8.09
C ALA A 53 7.56 -14.67 -8.06
N ALA A 54 8.12 -15.04 -6.89
CA ALA A 54 8.87 -16.28 -6.74
C ALA A 54 8.03 -17.53 -7.05
N ARG A 55 6.77 -17.55 -6.63
CA ARG A 55 5.84 -18.64 -6.95
C ARG A 55 5.53 -18.72 -8.45
N LEU A 56 5.32 -17.57 -9.09
CA LEU A 56 4.98 -17.48 -10.51
C LEU A 56 6.19 -17.76 -11.42
N ALA A 57 7.42 -17.53 -10.96
CA ALA A 57 8.63 -17.83 -11.73
C ALA A 57 8.77 -19.32 -12.10
N GLN A 58 8.08 -20.21 -11.38
CA GLN A 58 8.03 -21.65 -11.66
C GLN A 58 6.83 -22.07 -12.51
N GLN A 59 5.98 -21.12 -12.92
CA GLN A 59 4.79 -21.38 -13.72
C GLN A 59 5.05 -20.98 -15.18
N PRO A 60 4.44 -21.69 -16.15
CA PRO A 60 4.44 -21.23 -17.53
C PRO A 60 3.77 -19.86 -17.63
N ALA A 61 4.26 -19.03 -18.55
CA ALA A 61 3.62 -17.77 -18.87
C ALA A 61 2.20 -18.04 -19.39
N VAL A 62 1.24 -17.25 -18.94
CA VAL A 62 -0.11 -17.24 -19.51
C VAL A 62 0.00 -16.64 -20.91
N ASP A 63 -0.62 -17.29 -21.89
CA ASP A 63 -0.63 -16.73 -23.25
C ASP A 63 -1.50 -15.46 -23.30
N GLU A 64 -1.27 -14.65 -24.33
CA GLU A 64 -1.91 -13.34 -24.43
C GLU A 64 -3.42 -13.44 -24.67
N GLN A 65 -3.88 -14.54 -25.29
CA GLN A 65 -5.29 -14.75 -25.57
C GLN A 65 -6.06 -15.05 -24.27
N ASP A 66 -5.56 -15.98 -23.46
CA ASP A 66 -6.10 -16.33 -22.15
C ASP A 66 -6.04 -15.13 -21.20
N ARG A 67 -4.93 -14.37 -21.24
CA ARG A 67 -4.80 -13.15 -20.45
C ARG A 67 -5.88 -12.12 -20.80
N THR A 68 -6.09 -11.86 -22.10
CA THR A 68 -7.09 -10.90 -22.58
C THR A 68 -8.49 -11.35 -22.17
N ALA A 69 -8.83 -12.62 -22.41
CA ALA A 69 -10.13 -13.17 -22.06
C ALA A 69 -10.44 -13.05 -20.55
N VAL A 70 -9.45 -13.26 -19.68
CA VAL A 70 -9.62 -13.10 -18.23
C VAL A 70 -9.81 -11.64 -17.84
N LEU A 71 -9.05 -10.71 -18.44
CA LEU A 71 -9.18 -9.28 -18.14
C LEU A 71 -10.53 -8.73 -18.61
N ASP A 72 -10.98 -9.10 -19.81
CA ASP A 72 -12.29 -8.73 -20.33
C ASP A 72 -13.42 -9.23 -19.42
N ALA A 73 -13.33 -10.48 -18.95
CA ALA A 73 -14.31 -11.05 -18.02
C ALA A 73 -14.33 -10.34 -16.65
N ILE A 74 -13.17 -9.83 -16.18
CA ILE A 74 -13.09 -9.03 -14.95
C ILE A 74 -13.78 -7.68 -15.15
N ASP A 75 -13.53 -7.02 -16.29
CA ASP A 75 -14.13 -5.72 -16.61
C ASP A 75 -15.66 -5.84 -16.77
N GLU A 76 -16.14 -6.89 -17.44
CA GLU A 76 -17.57 -7.20 -17.56
C GLU A 76 -18.21 -7.43 -16.17
N ALA A 77 -17.59 -8.24 -15.32
CA ALA A 77 -18.07 -8.48 -13.96
C ALA A 77 -18.11 -7.19 -13.10
N HIS A 78 -17.18 -6.25 -13.32
CA HIS A 78 -17.19 -4.95 -12.66
C HIS A 78 -18.31 -4.06 -13.19
N ALA A 79 -18.58 -4.06 -14.50
CA ALA A 79 -19.67 -3.32 -15.13
C ALA A 79 -21.03 -3.82 -14.62
N ASP A 80 -21.27 -5.13 -14.66
CA ASP A 80 -22.50 -5.76 -14.16
C ASP A 80 -22.77 -5.40 -12.71
N ARG A 81 -21.71 -5.43 -11.88
CA ARG A 81 -21.81 -5.05 -10.48
C ARG A 81 -22.12 -3.56 -10.31
N GLY A 82 -21.56 -2.70 -11.15
CA GLY A 82 -21.87 -1.27 -11.18
C GLY A 82 -23.33 -0.99 -11.51
N GLU A 83 -23.90 -1.71 -12.46
CA GLU A 83 -25.32 -1.63 -12.83
C GLU A 83 -26.24 -2.09 -11.69
N GLN A 84 -25.90 -3.21 -11.03
CA GLN A 84 -26.65 -3.73 -9.88
C GLN A 84 -26.63 -2.76 -8.68
N LEU A 85 -25.49 -2.09 -8.44
CA LEU A 85 -25.35 -1.11 -7.36
C LEU A 85 -25.98 0.25 -7.72
N SER A 86 -26.29 0.48 -9.00
CA SER A 86 -26.96 1.69 -9.51
C SER A 86 -28.48 1.49 -9.70
N GLY A 87 -29.04 0.35 -9.27
CA GLY A 87 -30.47 0.01 -9.39
C GLY A 87 -31.42 0.97 -8.65
N PRO A 88 -32.70 1.01 -9.07
CA PRO A 88 -33.45 2.22 -9.39
C PRO A 88 -33.90 3.02 -8.15
N THR A 89 -33.93 4.34 -8.29
CA THR A 89 -34.69 5.22 -7.39
C THR A 89 -36.19 5.05 -7.60
#